data_AF-A0A1Y4BYC7-F1
#
_entry.id   AF-A0A1Y4BYC7-F1
#
_cell.length_a   1.000
_cell.length_b   1.000
_cell.length_c   1.000
_cell.angle_alpha   90.00
_cell.angle_beta   90.00
_cell.angle_gamma   90.00
#
_symmetry.space_group_name_H-M   'P 1'
#
loop_
_entity.id
_entity.type
_entity.pdbx_description
1 polymer ?
#
loop_
_entity_poly.entity_id
_entity_poly.type
_entity_poly.pdbx_seq_one_letter_code
_entity_poly.pdbx_strand_id
1 'polypeptide(L)' 'MFAEYILHVINLHRKALRENKVGSAIPHLDKKLFKAIEVPVPPYKEQVRIVAAINSMYSRLDTIMEIL' A
#
# COMPACT_ATOMS: atom_id res chain seq x y z
N MET A 1 3.49 2.97 15.64
CA MET A 1 3.44 2.21 14.37
C MET A 1 3.63 3.21 13.24
N PHE A 2 4.45 2.92 12.23
CA PHE A 2 4.79 3.88 11.19
C PHE A 2 3.70 3.91 10.10
N ALA A 3 3.04 5.06 9.91
CA ALA A 3 1.87 5.17 9.04
C ALA A 3 2.16 4.82 7.57
N GLU A 4 3.31 5.26 7.04
CA GLU A 4 3.72 4.99 5.66
C GLU A 4 3.89 3.49 5.40
N TYR A 5 4.46 2.77 6.37
CA TYR A 5 4.59 1.32 6.28
C TYR A 5 3.21 0.64 6.13
N ILE A 6 2.24 1.03 6.96
CA ILE A 6 0.88 0.48 6.90
C ILE A 6 0.22 0.82 5.57
N LEU A 7 0.42 2.03 5.06
CA LEU A 7 -0.07 2.42 3.74
C LEU A 7 0.50 1.54 2.63
N HIS A 8 1.81 1.23 2.65
CA HIS A 8 2.42 0.33 1.68
C HIS A 8 1.85 -1.10 1.77
N VAL A 9 1.64 -1.62 2.97
CA VAL A 9 1.01 -2.95 3.16
C VAL A 9 -0.42 -2.96 2.61
N ILE A 10 -1.25 -1.95 2.94
CA ILE A 10 -2.61 -1.84 2.39
C ILE A 10 -2.57 -1.74 0.86
N ASN A 11 -1.61 -0.98 0.31
CA ASN A 11 -1.46 -0.83 -1.14
C ASN A 11 -1.07 -2.12 -1.86
N LEU A 12 -0.44 -3.09 -1.20
CA LEU A 12 -0.20 -4.43 -1.76
C LEU A 12 -1.52 -5.11 -2.16
N HIS A 13 -2.59 -4.86 -1.42
CA HIS A 13 -3.93 -5.42 -1.67
C HIS A 13 -4.81 -4.52 -2.54
N ARG A 14 -4.29 -3.41 -3.09
CA ARG A 14 -5.07 -2.41 -3.83
C ARG A 14 -5.86 -3.00 -5.00
N LYS A 15 -5.30 -3.97 -5.71
CA LYS A 15 -5.99 -4.66 -6.82
C LYS A 15 -7.21 -5.43 -6.31
N ALA A 16 -7.00 -6.32 -5.35
CA ALA A 16 -8.08 -7.12 -4.76
C ALA A 16 -9.18 -6.24 -4.16
N LEU A 17 -8.82 -5.16 -3.45
CA LEU A 17 -9.78 -4.20 -2.91
C LEU A 17 -10.58 -3.44 -3.98
N ARG A 18 -9.99 -3.20 -5.16
CA ARG A 18 -10.67 -2.53 -6.28
C ARG A 18 -11.55 -3.47 -7.09
N GLU A 19 -11.22 -4.75 -7.17
CA GLU A 19 -11.97 -5.75 -7.92
C GLU A 19 -13.17 -6.27 -7.12
N ASN A 20 -13.09 -6.28 -5.79
CA ASN A 20 -14.15 -6.75 -4.90
C ASN A 20 -14.98 -5.59 -4.30
N LYS A 21 -15.38 -4.62 -5.13
CA LYS A 21 -16.26 -3.53 -4.70
C LYS A 21 -17.71 -4.02 -4.60
N VAL A 22 -18.44 -3.49 -3.64
CA VAL A 22 -19.86 -3.80 -3.42
C VAL A 22 -20.75 -2.63 -3.82
N GLY A 23 -21.97 -2.93 -4.29
CA GLY A 23 -22.93 -1.95 -4.77
C GLY A 23 -22.81 -1.67 -6.27
N SER A 24 -23.94 -1.65 -6.98
CA SER A 24 -23.98 -1.52 -8.45
C SER A 24 -23.95 -0.07 -8.93
N ALA A 25 -24.60 0.86 -8.22
CA ALA A 25 -24.70 2.27 -8.63
C ALA A 25 -23.58 3.13 -8.05
N ILE A 26 -23.20 2.90 -6.79
CA ILE A 26 -22.05 3.54 -6.15
C ILE A 26 -21.15 2.40 -5.63
N PRO A 27 -20.01 2.16 -6.28
CA PRO A 27 -19.13 1.08 -5.87
C PRO A 27 -18.36 1.48 -4.60
N HIS A 28 -18.58 0.73 -3.52
CA HIS A 28 -17.96 0.93 -2.22
C HIS A 28 -16.93 -0.15 -1.92
N LEU A 29 -16.00 0.18 -1.02
CA LEU A 29 -15.07 -0.80 -0.47
C LEU A 29 -15.82 -1.80 0.40
N ASP A 30 -15.61 -3.09 0.17
CA ASP A 30 -16.13 -4.13 1.06
C ASP A 30 -15.41 -4.04 2.43
N LYS A 31 -16.18 -3.69 3.46
CA LYS A 31 -15.67 -3.55 4.83
C LYS A 31 -15.18 -4.86 5.43
N LYS A 32 -15.80 -5.99 5.08
CA LYS A 32 -15.39 -7.32 5.60
C LYS A 32 -14.06 -7.71 5.00
N LEU A 33 -13.92 -7.56 3.68
CA LEU A 33 -12.65 -7.81 2.99
C LEU A 33 -11.54 -6.91 3.52
N PHE A 34 -11.82 -5.61 3.67
CA PHE A 34 -10.81 -4.66 4.16
C PHE A 34 -10.33 -5.00 5.58
N LYS A 35 -11.24 -5.38 6.48
CA LYS A 35 -10.90 -5.78 7.85
C LYS A 35 -10.15 -7.11 7.93
N ALA A 36 -10.24 -7.95 6.89
CA ALA A 36 -9.54 -9.22 6.82
C ALA A 36 -8.09 -9.09 6.31
N ILE A 37 -7.65 -7.90 5.92
CA ILE A 37 -6.25 -7.69 5.53
C ILE A 37 -5.35 -7.87 6.75
N GLU A 38 -4.47 -8.86 6.66
CA GLU A 38 -3.42 -9.08 7.65
C GLU A 38 -2.27 -8.09 7.42
N VAL A 39 -1.89 -7.38 8.48
CA VAL A 39 -0.77 -6.44 8.44
C VAL A 39 0.35 -6.98 9.32
N PRO A 40 1.46 -7.51 8.75
CA PRO A 40 2.61 -7.89 9.55
C PRO A 40 3.23 -6.63 10.18
N VAL A 41 3.56 -6.67 11.47
CA VAL A 41 4.11 -5.50 12.18
C VAL A 41 5.51 -5.83 12.69
N PRO A 42 6.56 -5.60 11.89
CA PRO A 42 7.95 -5.79 12.33
C PRO A 42 8.35 -4.69 13.34
N PRO A 43 9.53 -4.78 13.99
CA PRO A 43 10.03 -3.71 14.86
C PRO A 43 10.07 -2.35 14.17
N TYR A 44 9.88 -1.26 14.92
CA TYR A 44 9.74 0.09 14.34
C TYR A 44 10.91 0.49 13.42
N LYS A 45 12.16 0.19 13.81
CA LYS A 45 13.35 0.46 12.97
C LYS A 45 13.28 -0.26 11.62
N GLU A 46 12.71 -1.46 11.60
CA GLU A 46 12.54 -2.24 10.39
C GLU A 46 11.44 -1.68 9.49
N GLN A 47 10.33 -1.19 10.07
CA GLN A 47 9.30 -0.46 9.33
C GLN A 47 9.90 0.75 8.59
N VAL A 48 10.73 1.54 9.28
CA VAL A 48 11.41 2.71 8.70
C VAL A 48 12.38 2.29 7.60
N ARG A 49 13.20 1.24 7.81
CA ARG A 49 14.14 0.73 6.82
C ARG A 49 13.46 0.28 5.54
N ILE A 50 12.34 -0.43 5.66
CA ILE A 50 11.54 -0.91 4.51
C ILE A 50 11.01 0.28 3.70
N VAL A 51 10.40 1.26 4.37
CA VAL A 51 9.85 2.46 3.71
C VAL A 51 10.95 3.26 3.01
N ALA A 52 12.10 3.44 3.65
CA ALA A 52 13.23 4.13 3.04
C ALA A 52 13.72 3.43 1.76
N ALA A 53 13.76 2.10 1.75
CA ALA A 53 14.12 1.33 0.56
C ALA A 53 13.09 1.52 -0.57
N ILE A 54 11.80 1.49 -0.25
CA ILE A 54 10.72 1.73 -1.23
C ILE A 54 10.85 3.13 -1.84
N ASN A 55 10.99 4.16 -1.01
CA ASN A 55 11.13 5.56 -1.47
C ASN A 55 12.37 5.77 -2.34
N SER A 56 13.49 5.13 -1.98
CA SER A 56 14.71 5.17 -2.80
C SER A 56 14.47 4.57 -4.20
N MET A 57 13.71 3.48 -4.30
CA MET A 57 13.38 2.90 -5.61
C MET A 57 12.45 3.81 -6.42
N TYR A 58 11.43 4.40 -5.81
CA TYR A 58 10.56 5.35 -6.51
C TYR A 58 11.32 6.57 -7.03
N SER A 59 12.19 7.16 -6.20
CA SER A 59 13.02 8.29 -6.64
C SER A 59 13.87 7.95 -7.88
N ARG A 60 14.41 6.73 -7.98
CA ARG A 60 15.14 6.29 -9.17
C ARG A 60 14.23 6.16 -10.40
N LEU A 61 13.01 5.69 -10.22
CA LEU A 61 12.02 5.59 -11.30
C LEU A 61 11.60 6.99 -11.78
N ASP A 62 11.39 7.93 -10.87
CA ASP A 62 11.06 9.31 -11.20
C ASP A 62 12.19 9.96 -12.02
N THR A 63 13.45 9.77 -11.63
CA THR A 63 14.61 10.24 -12.42
C THR A 63 14.64 9.64 -13.83
N ILE A 64 14.31 8.34 -13.98
CA ILE A 64 14.25 7.72 -15.31
C ILE A 64 13.12 8.34 -16.13
N MET A 65 11.95 8.56 -15.53
CA MET A 65 10.81 9.16 -16.20
C MET A 65 11.03 10.61 -16.62
N GLU A 66 11.82 11.39 -15.88
CA GLU A 66 12.16 12.77 -16.23
C GLU A 66 13.15 12.89 -17.39
N ILE A 67 13.95 11.84 -17.64
CA ILE A 67 14.94 11.78 -18.72
C ILE A 67 14.29 11.34 -20.06
N LEU A 68 13.11 10.73 -20.01
CA LEU A 68 12.34 10.25 -21.17
C LEU A 68 11.34 11.30 -21.65
#